data_AF-A0A7J8D0E8-F1
#
_entry.id   AF-A0A7J8D0E8-F1
#
_cell.length_a   1.000
_cell.length_b   1.000
_cell.length_c   1.000
_cell.angle_alpha   90.00
_cell.angle_beta   90.00
_cell.angle_gamma   90.00
#
_symmetry.space_group_name_H-M   'P 1'
#
loop_
_entity.id
_entity.type
_entity.pdbx_description
1 polymer ?
#
loop_
_entity_poly.entity_id
_entity_poly.type
_entity_poly.pdbx_seq_one_letter_code
_entity_poly.pdbx_strand_id
1 'polypeptide(L)'
;MVWDLQYKTVRWSFVESLEPARVVQVRCSSMVNQGNIYGQVTVRMHTRQTLAIYDRFGRLMYGQEDVPKDVLEYVVFEKHLTNPYGSWRMHGKIIPPWAPPKQPILKTVMIPGPQLKPGEDYEEPQGEAHKPQLA
;
A
#
# COMPACT_ATOMS: atom_id res chain seq x y z
N MET A 1 6.35 6.61 2.20
CA MET A 1 6.78 5.98 0.93
C MET A 1 8.30 5.88 0.77
N VAL A 2 9.12 6.74 1.39
CA VAL A 2 10.57 6.79 1.11
C VAL A 2 11.39 5.74 1.88
N TRP A 3 11.00 5.40 3.11
CA TRP A 3 11.82 4.61 4.03
C TRP A 3 12.28 3.25 3.46
N ASP A 4 11.35 2.44 2.96
CA ASP A 4 11.68 1.10 2.43
C ASP A 4 12.44 1.12 1.09
N LEU A 5 12.47 2.28 0.43
CA LEU A 5 13.04 2.48 -0.90
C LEU A 5 14.39 3.20 -0.87
N GLN A 6 14.85 3.68 0.29
CA GLN A 6 16.05 4.51 0.41
C GLN A 6 17.32 3.87 -0.20
N TYR A 7 17.45 2.55 -0.08
CA TYR A 7 18.60 1.79 -0.59
C TYR A 7 18.21 0.87 -1.76
N LYS A 8 17.15 1.22 -2.50
CA LYS A 8 16.62 0.43 -3.61
C LYS A 8 16.41 1.32 -4.83
N THR A 9 16.54 0.73 -6.01
CA THR A 9 16.18 1.42 -7.25
C THR A 9 14.78 1.00 -7.66
N VAL A 10 13.89 1.97 -7.84
CA VAL A 10 12.51 1.72 -8.29
C VAL A 10 12.36 2.20 -9.72
N ARG A 11 11.82 1.33 -10.57
CA ARG A 11 11.33 1.67 -11.89
C ARG A 11 9.82 1.48 -11.90
N TRP A 12 9.11 2.59 -12.03
CA TRP A 12 7.66 2.62 -12.13
C TRP A 12 7.28 3.36 -13.39
N SER A 13 6.33 2.82 -14.15
CA SER A 13 5.77 3.51 -15.31
C SER A 13 4.26 3.44 -15.29
N PHE A 14 3.65 4.53 -15.74
CA PHE A 14 2.23 4.62 -16.02
C PHE A 14 2.01 4.22 -17.48
N VAL A 15 1.25 3.16 -17.72
CA VAL A 15 0.99 2.68 -19.07
C VAL A 15 -0.30 3.30 -19.60
N GLU A 16 -1.42 3.03 -18.94
CA GLU A 16 -2.73 3.53 -19.36
C GLU A 16 -3.72 3.59 -18.18
N SER A 17 -4.77 4.38 -18.34
CA SER A 17 -5.92 4.38 -17.43
C SER A 17 -7.02 3.50 -18.01
N LEU A 18 -7.33 2.39 -17.34
CA LEU A 18 -8.39 1.47 -17.78
C LEU A 18 -9.78 2.09 -17.57
N GLU A 19 -9.97 2.73 -16.43
CA GLU A 19 -11.16 3.53 -16.15
C GLU A 19 -10.75 4.95 -15.75
N PRO A 20 -11.58 5.97 -16.02
CA PRO A 20 -11.36 7.30 -15.50
C PRO A 20 -11.46 7.31 -13.98
N ALA A 21 -10.59 8.09 -13.32
CA ALA A 21 -10.60 8.23 -11.87
C ALA A 21 -11.95 8.79 -11.40
N ARG A 22 -12.55 8.17 -10.37
CA ARG A 22 -13.86 8.57 -9.83
C ARG A 22 -13.74 8.98 -8.37
N VAL A 23 -14.35 10.11 -8.01
CA VAL A 23 -14.48 10.52 -6.61
C VAL A 23 -15.49 9.60 -5.93
N VAL A 24 -15.07 8.96 -4.85
CA VAL A 24 -15.90 8.00 -4.09
C VAL A 24 -16.57 8.69 -2.92
N GLN A 25 -15.79 9.45 -2.15
CA GLN A 25 -16.28 10.16 -0.98
C GLN A 25 -15.47 11.43 -0.77
N VAL A 26 -16.14 12.44 -0.21
CA VAL A 26 -15.54 13.67 0.28
C VAL A 26 -15.91 13.79 1.75
N ARG A 27 -14.91 13.95 2.61
CA ARG A 27 -15.08 14.15 4.04
C ARG A 27 -14.39 15.43 4.46
N CYS A 28 -14.94 16.08 5.47
CA CYS A 28 -14.37 17.26 6.07
C CYS A 28 -14.21 17.00 7.56
N SER A 29 -13.02 17.19 8.10
CA SER A 29 -12.78 17.13 9.54
C SER A 29 -12.56 18.54 10.07
N SER A 30 -13.42 18.93 11.01
CA SER A 30 -13.19 20.09 11.86
C SER A 30 -12.56 19.59 13.16
N MET A 31 -11.32 20.00 13.45
CA MET A 31 -10.72 19.70 14.74
C MET A 31 -11.37 20.61 15.79
N VAL A 32 -11.93 20.02 16.86
CA VAL A 32 -12.77 20.75 17.83
C VAL A 32 -12.04 21.89 18.55
N ASN A 33 -10.70 21.85 18.63
CA ASN A 33 -9.90 22.79 19.43
C ASN A 33 -8.97 23.72 18.63
N GLN A 34 -8.90 23.59 17.31
CA GLN A 34 -8.11 24.48 16.46
C GLN A 34 -8.97 24.77 15.24
N GLY A 35 -9.23 26.03 14.91
CA GLY A 35 -10.03 26.45 13.75
C GLY A 35 -9.49 26.00 12.37
N ASN A 36 -8.67 24.96 12.34
CA ASN A 36 -8.14 24.27 11.20
C ASN A 36 -9.15 23.24 10.70
N ILE A 37 -9.47 23.36 9.42
CA ILE A 37 -10.40 22.47 8.73
C ILE A 37 -9.61 21.73 7.66
N TYR A 38 -9.74 20.41 7.62
CA TYR A 38 -9.10 19.57 6.61
C TYR A 38 -10.16 18.91 5.74
N GLY A 39 -10.02 19.07 4.43
CA GLY A 39 -10.83 18.37 3.43
C GLY A 39 -10.09 17.14 2.95
N GLN A 40 -10.74 15.98 3.02
CA GLN A 40 -10.24 14.71 2.50
C GLN A 40 -11.12 14.22 1.35
N VAL A 41 -10.49 13.82 0.25
CA VAL A 41 -11.17 13.30 -0.95
C VAL A 41 -10.59 11.93 -1.26
N THR A 42 -11.43 10.90 -1.27
CA THR A 42 -11.03 9.56 -1.72
C THR A 42 -11.38 9.38 -3.19
N VAL A 43 -10.39 9.02 -3.99
CA VAL A 43 -10.53 8.80 -5.43
C VAL A 43 -10.20 7.34 -5.75
N ARG A 44 -11.11 6.66 -6.45
CA ARG A 44 -10.89 5.33 -7.02
C ARG A 44 -10.14 5.49 -8.34
N MET A 45 -8.99 4.86 -8.44
CA MET A 45 -8.16 4.81 -9.64
C MET A 45 -8.05 3.35 -10.09
N HIS A 46 -8.30 3.11 -11.38
CA HIS A 46 -8.13 1.81 -12.02
C HIS A 46 -7.20 1.98 -13.22
N THR A 47 -5.94 1.62 -13.02
CA THR A 47 -4.85 1.97 -13.94
C THR A 47 -3.98 0.78 -14.19
N ARG A 48 -3.33 0.76 -15.34
CA ARG A 48 -2.37 -0.25 -15.72
C ARG A 48 -0.96 0.32 -15.57
N GLN A 49 -0.15 -0.35 -14.76
CA GLN A 49 1.16 0.15 -14.32
C GLN A 49 2.22 -0.95 -14.45
N THR A 50 3.48 -0.56 -14.64
CA THR A 50 4.63 -1.47 -14.46
C THR A 50 5.43 -1.07 -13.23
N LEU A 51 5.94 -2.06 -12.50
CA LEU A 51 6.75 -1.85 -11.32
C LEU A 51 7.85 -2.90 -11.25
N ALA A 52 9.09 -2.44 -11.20
CA ALA A 52 10.27 -3.25 -10.92
C ALA A 52 11.09 -2.60 -9.79
N ILE A 53 11.39 -3.37 -8.76
CA ILE A 53 12.23 -2.92 -7.64
C ILE A 53 13.52 -3.72 -7.67
N TYR A 54 14.64 -3.01 -7.67
CA TYR A 54 15.98 -3.56 -7.65
C TYR A 54 16.61 -3.34 -6.27
N ASP A 55 17.40 -4.33 -5.82
CA ASP A 55 18.19 -4.25 -4.61
C ASP A 55 19.32 -3.21 -4.73
N ARG A 56 20.02 -2.91 -3.63
CA ARG A 56 21.21 -2.05 -3.62
C ARG A 56 22.33 -2.48 -4.58
N PHE A 57 22.30 -3.75 -5.00
CA PHE A 57 23.25 -4.35 -5.94
C PHE A 57 22.72 -4.44 -7.37
N GLY A 58 21.55 -3.85 -7.67
CA GLY A 58 20.96 -3.87 -9.02
C GLY A 58 20.28 -5.19 -9.41
N ARG A 59 20.12 -6.15 -8.49
CA ARG A 59 19.40 -7.41 -8.73
C ARG A 59 17.90 -7.20 -8.58
N LEU A 60 17.09 -7.80 -9.46
CA LEU A 60 15.63 -7.72 -9.39
C LEU A 60 15.11 -8.37 -8.10
N MET A 61 14.35 -7.61 -7.31
CA MET A 61 13.73 -8.09 -6.07
C MET A 61 12.24 -8.35 -6.21
N TYR A 62 11.55 -7.50 -6.97
CA TYR A 62 10.09 -7.50 -7.05
C TYR A 62 9.60 -7.01 -8.41
N GLY A 63 8.56 -7.65 -8.91
CA GLY A 63 7.88 -7.26 -10.13
C GLY A 63 8.70 -7.53 -11.39
N GLN A 64 8.25 -6.92 -12.49
CA GLN A 64 8.82 -7.03 -13.83
C GLN A 64 8.57 -5.70 -14.54
N GLU A 65 9.53 -5.26 -15.36
CA GLU A 65 9.46 -3.98 -16.06
C GLU A 65 8.54 -4.05 -17.29
N ASP A 66 8.55 -5.19 -17.99
CA ASP A 66 7.86 -5.35 -19.28
C ASP A 66 6.39 -5.79 -19.14
N VAL A 67 6.01 -6.35 -17.99
CA VAL A 67 4.67 -6.93 -17.79
C VAL A 67 3.79 -5.95 -17.02
N PRO A 68 2.91 -5.20 -17.71
CA PRO A 68 1.98 -4.30 -17.06
C PRO A 68 0.91 -5.05 -16.29
N LYS A 69 0.50 -4.49 -15.15
CA LYS A 69 -0.50 -5.05 -14.26
C LYS A 69 -1.58 -4.06 -13.95
N ASP A 70 -2.78 -4.59 -13.82
CA ASP A 70 -3.97 -3.81 -13.50
C ASP A 70 -4.01 -3.60 -11.99
N VAL A 71 -4.10 -2.34 -11.58
CA VAL A 71 -4.09 -1.93 -10.18
C VAL A 71 -5.34 -1.12 -9.92
N LEU A 72 -6.15 -1.63 -8.98
CA LEU A 72 -7.27 -0.91 -8.41
C LEU A 72 -6.86 -0.34 -7.05
N GLU A 73 -6.88 0.97 -6.91
CA GLU A 73 -6.51 1.65 -5.68
C GLU A 73 -7.42 2.82 -5.31
N TYR A 74 -7.55 3.04 -4.01
CA TYR A 74 -8.32 4.16 -3.45
C TYR A 74 -7.33 5.13 -2.81
N VAL A 75 -7.01 6.20 -3.53
CA VAL A 75 -6.06 7.22 -3.10
C VAL A 75 -6.82 8.32 -2.34
N VAL A 76 -6.33 8.64 -1.14
CA VAL A 76 -6.88 9.72 -0.31
C VAL A 76 -6.01 10.95 -0.49
N PHE A 77 -6.61 12.02 -0.96
CA PHE A 77 -6.02 13.35 -0.99
C PHE A 77 -6.52 14.16 0.18
N GLU A 78 -5.66 15.00 0.74
CA GLU A 78 -5.99 15.93 1.81
C GLU A 78 -5.54 17.35 1.45
N LYS A 79 -6.37 18.32 1.82
CA LYS A 79 -6.06 19.75 1.77
C LYS A 79 -6.43 20.40 3.09
N HIS A 80 -5.51 21.21 3.62
CA HIS A 80 -5.80 22.14 4.71
C HIS A 80 -6.56 23.34 4.13
N LEU A 81 -7.85 23.48 4.49
CA LEU A 81 -8.76 24.44 3.86
C LEU A 81 -8.62 25.85 4.42
N THR A 82 -8.25 26.00 5.68
CA THR A 82 -8.06 27.31 6.34
C THR A 82 -6.76 27.99 5.93
N ASN A 83 -5.77 27.25 5.43
CA ASN A 83 -4.56 27.85 4.89
C ASN A 83 -4.81 28.31 3.43
N PRO A 84 -4.65 29.61 3.11
CA PRO A 84 -4.80 30.11 1.74
C PRO A 84 -3.81 29.46 0.75
N TYR A 85 -2.65 29.02 1.22
CA TYR A 85 -1.63 28.33 0.42
C TYR A 85 -1.82 26.79 0.43
N GLY A 86 -2.97 26.29 0.90
CA GLY A 86 -3.28 24.88 0.94
C GLY A 86 -3.37 24.27 -0.46
N SER A 87 -2.55 23.25 -0.72
CA SER A 87 -2.60 22.42 -1.92
C SER A 87 -3.09 21.01 -1.59
N TRP A 88 -3.69 20.35 -2.59
CA TRP A 88 -4.07 18.94 -2.48
C TRP A 88 -2.81 18.08 -2.48
N ARG A 89 -2.66 17.26 -1.44
CA ARG A 89 -1.53 16.34 -1.29
C ARG A 89 -2.06 14.93 -1.07
N MET A 90 -1.34 13.95 -1.59
CA MET A 90 -1.63 12.54 -1.29
C MET A 90 -1.39 12.30 0.21
N HIS A 91 -2.41 11.83 0.91
CA HIS A 91 -2.38 11.57 2.35
C HIS A 91 -2.28 10.07 2.65
N GLY A 92 -3.07 9.26 1.95
CA GLY A 92 -3.14 7.83 2.24
C GLY A 92 -3.61 6.99 1.07
N LYS A 93 -3.52 5.67 1.24
CA LYS A 93 -4.02 4.66 0.30
C LYS A 93 -4.84 3.65 1.08
N ILE A 94 -6.08 3.45 0.65
CA ILE A 94 -6.97 2.45 1.24
C ILE A 94 -6.83 1.16 0.42
N ILE A 95 -6.56 0.06 1.11
CA ILE A 95 -6.52 -1.28 0.54
C ILE A 95 -7.73 -2.04 1.08
N PRO A 96 -8.73 -2.36 0.24
CA PRO A 96 -9.88 -3.11 0.73
C PRO A 96 -9.47 -4.53 1.15
N PRO A 97 -10.15 -5.12 2.15
CA PRO A 97 -9.79 -6.46 2.64
C PRO A 97 -10.02 -7.57 1.60
N TRP A 98 -10.92 -7.33 0.65
CA TRP A 98 -11.18 -8.25 -0.48
C TRP A 98 -10.23 -8.04 -1.66
N ALA A 99 -9.29 -7.10 -1.59
CA ALA A 99 -8.31 -6.92 -2.66
C ALA A 99 -7.48 -8.20 -2.85
N PRO A 100 -7.17 -8.57 -4.10
CA PRO A 100 -6.30 -9.70 -4.35
C PRO A 100 -4.93 -9.45 -3.69
N PRO A 101 -4.27 -10.51 -3.20
CA PRO A 101 -2.96 -10.37 -2.61
C PRO A 101 -1.97 -9.82 -3.64
N LYS A 102 -1.00 -9.05 -3.16
CA LYS A 102 0.11 -8.58 -3.99
C LYS A 102 0.91 -9.79 -4.47
N GLN A 103 1.62 -9.59 -5.57
CA GLN A 103 2.50 -10.62 -6.09
C GLN A 103 3.51 -11.07 -5.02
N PRO A 104 3.87 -12.37 -4.99
CA PRO A 104 4.90 -12.84 -4.11
C PRO A 104 6.26 -12.25 -4.50
N ILE A 105 7.15 -12.16 -3.52
CA ILE A 105 8.54 -11.81 -3.76
C ILE A 105 9.27 -13.01 -4.38
N LEU A 106 10.35 -12.75 -5.13
CA LEU A 106 11.13 -13.80 -5.80
C LEU A 106 11.90 -14.69 -4.81
N LYS A 107 12.26 -14.16 -3.64
CA LYS A 107 13.06 -14.87 -2.62
C LYS A 107 12.18 -15.65 -1.64
N THR A 108 12.71 -16.73 -1.10
CA THR A 108 12.09 -17.44 0.04
C THR A 108 12.35 -16.68 1.34
N VAL A 109 11.42 -16.80 2.29
CA VAL A 109 11.52 -16.20 3.62
C VAL A 109 11.30 -17.30 4.65
N MET A 110 12.17 -17.35 5.66
CA MET A 110 11.99 -18.18 6.84
C MET A 110 11.48 -17.29 7.97
N ILE A 111 10.38 -17.71 8.60
CA ILE A 111 9.83 -17.04 9.78
C ILE A 111 10.35 -17.80 11.00
N PRO A 112 11.17 -17.17 11.86
CA PRO A 112 11.70 -17.85 13.04
C PRO A 112 10.55 -18.17 14.01
N GLY A 113 10.61 -19.37 14.60
CA GLY A 113 9.67 -19.77 15.65
C GLY A 113 9.87 -18.99 16.96
N PRO A 114 8.99 -19.20 17.95
CA PRO A 114 9.13 -18.59 19.27
C PRO A 114 10.48 -18.93 19.91
N GLN A 115 11.14 -17.92 20.50
CA GLN A 115 12.36 -18.10 21.26
C GLN A 115 11.99 -18.49 22.70
N LEU A 116 12.08 -19.78 23.03
CA LEU A 116 11.76 -20.30 24.36
C LEU A 116 12.90 -20.00 25.34
N LYS A 117 12.58 -19.59 26.57
CA LYS A 117 13.58 -19.50 27.63
C LYS A 117 13.94 -20.91 28.13
N PRO A 118 15.13 -21.10 28.73
CA PRO A 118 15.47 -22.35 29.38
C PRO A 118 14.40 -22.73 30.43
N GLY A 119 13.72 -23.86 30.24
CA GLY A 119 12.67 -24.38 31.13
C GLY A 119 11.23 -23.99 30.77
N GLU A 120 11.02 -23.22 29.69
CA GLU A 120 9.68 -23.00 29.13
C GLU A 120 9.41 -24.06 28.04
N ASP A 121 8.28 -24.77 28.16
CA ASP A 121 7.83 -25.72 27.16
C ASP A 121 7.13 -24.99 25.99
N TYR A 122 7.21 -25.56 24.79
CA TYR A 122 6.50 -25.05 23.62
C TYR A 122 5.00 -25.37 23.74
N GLU A 123 4.17 -24.33 23.81
CA GLU A 123 2.72 -24.50 23.66
C GLU A 123 2.35 -24.38 22.18
N GLU A 124 1.81 -25.47 21.61
CA GLU A 124 1.23 -25.46 20.27
C GLU A 124 0.01 -24.54 20.26
N PRO A 125 -0.02 -23.49 19.40
CA PRO A 125 -1.21 -22.69 19.27
C PRO A 125 -2.36 -23.55 18.72
N GLN A 126 -3.42 -23.72 19.50
CA GLN A 126 -4.68 -24.32 19.07
C GLN A 126 -5.35 -23.36 18.08
N GLY A 127 -5.07 -23.54 16.79
CA GLY A 127 -5.21 -22.47 15.79
C GLY A 127 -6.62 -22.23 15.23
N GLU A 128 -6.74 -21.14 14.47
CA GLU A 128 -7.57 -21.11 13.27
C GLU A 128 -6.66 -20.87 12.06
N ALA A 129 -6.30 -21.96 11.37
CA ALA A 129 -5.68 -21.88 10.06
C ALA A 129 -6.73 -21.43 9.04
N HIS A 130 -6.91 -20.12 8.87
CA HIS A 130 -7.66 -19.58 7.74
C HIS A 130 -6.91 -19.93 6.45
N LYS A 131 -7.29 -21.05 5.81
CA LYS A 131 -6.93 -21.32 4.42
C LYS A 131 -7.44 -20.13 3.58
N PRO A 132 -6.60 -19.43 2.81
CA PRO A 132 -7.12 -18.52 1.81
C PRO A 132 -7.97 -19.36 0.84
N GLN A 133 -9.27 -19.11 0.81
CA GLN A 133 -10.15 -19.67 -0.21
C GLN A 133 -9.67 -19.14 -1.56
N LEU A 134 -9.12 -20.02 -2.41
CA LEU A 134 -8.99 -19.74 -3.83
C LEU A 134 -10.42 -19.68 -4.39
N ALA A 135 -10.81 -18.51 -4.88
CA ALA A 135 -11.91 -18.34 -5.82
C ALA A 135 -11.33 -18.34 -7.25
#